data_AF-A0A5Q0LRM0-F1
#
_entry.id   AF-A0A5Q0LRM0-F1
#
_cell.length_a   1.000
_cell.length_b   1.000
_cell.length_c   1.000
_cell.angle_alpha   90.00
_cell.angle_beta   90.00
_cell.angle_gamma   90.00
#
_symmetry.space_group_name_H-M   'P 1'
#
loop_
_entity.id
_entity.type
_entity.pdbx_description
1 polymer ?
#
loop_
_entity_poly.entity_id
_entity_poly.type
_entity_poly.pdbx_seq_one_letter_code
_entity_poly.pdbx_strand_id
1 'polypeptide(L)'
;MTTEGDNPRATAPRAGSARRALVGRLSWGLADQAASSVSNFVVGIYVARSLGVTAFGVFSLAWVTYGVVLNVSRGLATDPLVVRFSGVPDASWRAAVARSTGTALGVGAALGTACLVAGLGLGGRVGPAFAALGVMLPGLLLQDAWRFSFFAAGAGRKAFVNDVVWGVALVPVMVVAAHAGTVAAFVLAWGGSATVAGAYGYVQSGIRPRLAEARGWLREQRDLGYRYLVENVSLSGASQLRAYGLGAIIGVAAVGAVRGAELLMGPFLAVLMGLSLVTVPEAARVLRQAPHRLGAFCLLLGGGQAAGALLWGGALLLMPGRFGELVLGGVWHSASQLIVPITFSVAGAGLGTGAAAGLRALGAARRSLRCQLFASACYVGGGLGGAAAAGTVGSAWGVAAATISGSAVWWLQLRSALRERHRDPIPEVRTS
;
A
#
# COMPACT_ATOMS: atom_id res chain seq x y z
N MET A 1 -23.05 7.59 -54.08
CA MET A 1 -21.71 6.98 -54.02
C MET A 1 -20.68 8.09 -54.08
N THR A 2 -20.07 8.42 -52.94
CA THR A 2 -18.63 8.64 -52.72
C THR A 2 -18.45 9.11 -51.28
N THR A 3 -17.87 8.23 -50.48
CA THR A 3 -17.67 8.32 -49.03
C THR A 3 -16.51 9.23 -48.68
N GLU A 4 -16.76 10.21 -47.81
CA GLU A 4 -15.74 10.94 -47.05
C GLU A 4 -14.96 9.97 -46.16
N GLY A 5 -13.65 9.87 -46.40
CA GLY A 5 -12.73 9.13 -45.55
C GLY A 5 -12.31 9.99 -44.36
N ASP A 6 -13.01 9.86 -43.25
CA ASP A 6 -12.59 10.43 -41.97
C ASP A 6 -11.46 9.57 -41.38
N ASN A 7 -10.28 10.17 -41.25
CA ASN A 7 -9.04 9.49 -40.90
C ASN A 7 -8.61 9.97 -39.50
N PRO A 8 -8.93 9.25 -38.41
CA PRO A 8 -8.56 9.70 -37.07
C PRO A 8 -7.08 9.44 -36.83
N ARG A 9 -6.24 10.42 -37.15
CA ARG A 9 -4.86 10.49 -36.66
C ARG A 9 -4.90 10.66 -35.14
N ALA A 10 -4.82 9.54 -34.43
CA ALA A 10 -4.51 9.51 -33.01
C ALA A 10 -3.12 10.15 -32.80
N THR A 11 -3.09 11.43 -32.46
CA THR A 11 -1.86 12.14 -32.09
C THR A 11 -1.31 11.51 -30.83
N ALA A 12 -0.23 10.73 -30.97
CA ALA A 12 0.55 10.24 -29.85
C ALA A 12 1.01 11.45 -28.99
N PRO A 13 0.86 11.41 -27.65
CA PRO A 13 1.24 12.53 -26.81
C PRO A 13 2.73 12.81 -26.96
N ARG A 14 3.10 14.07 -27.27
CA ARG A 14 4.50 14.53 -27.32
C ARG A 14 5.23 14.12 -26.03
N ALA A 15 6.43 13.54 -26.14
CA ALA A 15 7.20 12.99 -25.01
C ALA A 15 7.35 13.96 -23.80
N GLY A 16 7.37 15.28 -24.05
CA GLY A 16 7.37 16.31 -23.00
C GLY A 16 6.09 16.36 -22.14
N SER A 17 4.92 16.03 -22.71
CA SER A 17 3.64 15.96 -21.99
C SER A 17 3.56 14.73 -21.07
N ALA A 18 4.09 13.59 -21.53
CA ALA A 18 4.16 12.35 -20.74
C ALA A 18 5.08 12.51 -19.53
N ARG A 19 6.24 13.17 -19.71
CA ARG A 19 7.18 13.46 -18.60
C ARG A 19 6.57 14.42 -17.57
N ARG A 20 5.89 15.49 -18.00
CA ARG A 20 5.17 16.41 -17.08
C ARG A 20 4.02 15.73 -16.36
N ALA A 21 3.26 14.88 -17.04
CA ALA A 21 2.18 14.11 -16.43
C ALA A 21 2.70 13.11 -15.39
N LEU A 22 3.84 12.46 -15.67
CA LEU A 22 4.50 11.58 -14.72
C LEU A 22 5.02 12.35 -13.49
N VAL A 23 5.72 13.47 -13.71
CA VAL A 23 6.20 14.33 -12.61
C VAL A 23 5.04 14.86 -11.76
N GLY A 24 3.94 15.29 -12.38
CA GLY A 24 2.74 15.72 -11.67
C GLY A 24 2.11 14.58 -10.87
N ARG A 25 2.01 13.37 -11.42
CA ARG A 25 1.48 12.20 -10.69
C ARG A 25 2.36 11.85 -9.48
N LEU A 26 3.69 11.92 -9.65
CA LEU A 26 4.65 11.66 -8.58
C LEU A 26 4.58 12.71 -7.47
N SER A 27 4.48 13.99 -7.82
CA SER A 27 4.37 15.07 -6.82
C SER A 27 3.08 14.98 -6.00
N TRP A 28 1.96 14.61 -6.63
CA TRP A 28 0.70 14.42 -5.91
C TRP A 28 0.70 13.17 -5.03
N GLY A 29 1.28 12.05 -5.48
CA GLY A 29 1.44 10.85 -4.64
C GLY A 29 2.33 11.10 -3.42
N LEU A 30 3.37 11.91 -3.58
CA LEU A 30 4.24 12.35 -2.47
C LEU A 30 3.47 13.19 -1.45
N ALA A 31 2.76 14.22 -1.92
CA ALA A 31 1.99 15.11 -1.05
C ALA A 31 0.91 14.36 -0.27
N ASP A 32 0.27 13.40 -0.92
CA ASP A 32 -0.77 12.53 -0.37
C ASP A 32 -0.22 11.58 0.71
N GLN A 33 0.91 10.90 0.44
CA GLN A 33 1.58 10.07 1.46
C GLN A 33 2.11 10.89 2.64
N ALA A 34 2.64 12.09 2.40
CA ALA A 34 3.08 13.00 3.45
C ALA A 34 1.91 13.44 4.35
N ALA A 35 0.81 13.91 3.74
CA ALA A 35 -0.39 14.34 4.46
C ALA A 35 -0.99 13.20 5.30
N SER A 36 -1.14 12.01 4.72
CA SER A 36 -1.68 10.84 5.41
C SER A 36 -0.77 10.39 6.57
N SER A 37 0.55 10.37 6.36
CA SER A 37 1.51 9.96 7.40
C SER A 37 1.56 10.94 8.57
N VAL A 38 1.60 12.25 8.29
CA VAL A 38 1.58 13.30 9.33
C VAL A 38 0.28 13.21 10.12
N SER A 39 -0.86 13.08 9.45
CA SER A 39 -2.17 12.99 10.13
C SER A 39 -2.23 11.78 11.06
N ASN A 40 -1.82 10.61 10.58
CA ASN A 40 -1.83 9.38 11.38
C ASN A 40 -0.85 9.44 12.57
N PHE A 41 0.32 10.06 12.37
CA PHE A 41 1.29 10.26 13.45
C PHE A 41 0.77 11.21 14.53
N VAL A 42 0.16 12.34 14.12
CA VAL A 42 -0.45 13.31 15.04
C VAL A 42 -1.58 12.67 15.84
N VAL A 43 -2.44 11.85 15.20
CA VAL A 43 -3.49 11.08 15.90
C VAL A 43 -2.88 10.16 16.95
N GLY A 44 -1.85 9.40 16.60
CA GLY A 44 -1.18 8.50 17.54
C GLY A 44 -0.64 9.23 18.78
N ILE A 45 0.05 10.36 18.58
CA ILE A 45 0.55 11.19 19.69
C ILE A 45 -0.61 11.74 20.52
N TYR A 46 -1.65 12.24 19.87
CA TYR A 46 -2.78 12.88 20.54
C TYR A 46 -3.55 11.89 21.42
N VAL A 47 -3.79 10.67 20.92
CA VAL A 47 -4.38 9.56 21.70
C VAL A 47 -3.49 9.21 22.90
N ALA A 48 -2.19 9.04 22.68
CA ALA A 48 -1.25 8.66 23.73
C ALA A 48 -1.19 9.71 24.86
N ARG A 49 -1.16 11.00 24.51
CA ARG A 49 -1.14 12.11 25.48
C ARG A 49 -2.47 12.29 26.20
N SER A 50 -3.59 12.07 25.52
CA SER A 50 -4.92 12.33 26.09
C SER A 50 -5.42 11.19 26.98
N LEU A 51 -5.10 9.93 26.64
CA LEU A 51 -5.70 8.75 27.28
C LEU A 51 -4.69 7.89 28.06
N GLY A 52 -3.39 8.14 27.92
CA GLY A 52 -2.33 7.36 28.56
C GLY A 52 -2.04 6.01 27.89
N VAL A 53 -1.05 5.29 28.43
CA VAL A 53 -0.41 4.13 27.79
C VAL A 53 -1.36 2.96 27.58
N THR A 54 -2.19 2.61 28.58
CA THR A 54 -3.11 1.47 28.47
C THR A 54 -4.15 1.69 27.39
N ALA A 55 -4.72 2.90 27.30
CA ALA A 55 -5.71 3.25 26.29
C ALA A 55 -5.11 3.35 24.89
N PHE A 56 -3.88 3.86 24.79
CA PHE A 56 -3.11 3.84 23.55
C PHE A 56 -2.83 2.41 23.05
N GLY A 57 -2.59 1.46 23.97
CA GLY A 57 -2.49 0.04 23.63
C GLY A 57 -3.76 -0.50 22.98
N VAL A 58 -4.92 -0.19 23.54
CA VAL A 58 -6.23 -0.58 22.96
C VAL A 58 -6.46 0.07 21.59
N PHE A 59 -6.15 1.36 21.45
CA PHE A 59 -6.22 2.06 20.16
C PHE A 59 -5.31 1.41 19.11
N SER A 60 -4.10 1.01 19.51
CA SER A 60 -3.13 0.34 18.65
C SER A 60 -3.61 -1.04 18.20
N LEU A 61 -4.34 -1.79 19.04
CA LEU A 61 -4.98 -3.05 18.63
C LEU A 61 -6.00 -2.80 17.51
N ALA A 62 -6.89 -1.81 17.69
CA ALA A 62 -7.85 -1.43 16.65
C ALA A 62 -7.16 -0.98 15.35
N TRP A 63 -6.09 -0.20 15.46
CA TRP A 63 -5.28 0.26 14.33
C TRP A 63 -4.68 -0.89 13.51
N VAL A 64 -4.14 -1.91 14.19
CA VAL A 64 -3.55 -3.06 13.51
C VAL A 64 -4.62 -3.96 12.91
N THR A 65 -5.73 -4.19 13.60
CA THR A 65 -6.89 -4.88 13.03
C THR A 65 -7.36 -4.18 11.76
N TYR A 66 -7.46 -2.85 11.77
CA TYR A 66 -7.74 -2.07 10.58
C TYR A 66 -6.72 -2.32 9.46
N GLY A 67 -5.42 -2.29 9.76
CA GLY A 67 -4.37 -2.54 8.77
C GLY A 67 -4.52 -3.89 8.06
N VAL A 68 -4.91 -4.95 8.77
CA VAL A 68 -5.19 -6.27 8.17
C VAL A 68 -6.43 -6.21 7.29
N VAL A 69 -7.54 -5.66 7.80
CA VAL A 69 -8.81 -5.52 7.07
C VAL A 69 -8.65 -4.69 5.78
N LEU A 70 -7.87 -3.61 5.85
CA LEU A 70 -7.52 -2.77 4.71
C LEU A 70 -6.83 -3.58 3.61
N ASN A 71 -5.86 -4.43 3.97
CA ASN A 71 -5.12 -5.24 3.01
C ASN A 71 -5.95 -6.36 2.39
N VAL A 72 -6.89 -6.93 3.15
CA VAL A 72 -7.91 -7.85 2.62
C VAL A 72 -8.78 -7.11 1.59
N SER A 73 -9.29 -5.93 1.93
CA SER A 73 -10.09 -5.10 1.03
C SER A 73 -9.32 -4.77 -0.25
N ARG A 74 -8.07 -4.34 -0.14
CA ARG A 74 -7.23 -4.02 -1.31
C ARG A 74 -7.06 -5.19 -2.25
N GLY A 75 -6.75 -6.36 -1.71
CA GLY A 75 -6.58 -7.56 -2.53
C GLY A 75 -7.85 -7.99 -3.26
N LEU A 76 -9.02 -7.82 -2.64
CA LEU A 76 -10.31 -8.20 -3.22
C LEU A 76 -10.94 -7.14 -4.13
N ALA A 77 -10.66 -5.85 -3.88
CA ALA A 77 -11.33 -4.74 -4.53
C ALA A 77 -10.40 -3.90 -5.42
N THR A 78 -9.38 -3.25 -4.85
CA THR A 78 -8.64 -2.16 -5.52
C THR A 78 -7.44 -2.64 -6.33
N ASP A 79 -6.74 -3.70 -5.92
CA ASP A 79 -5.58 -4.19 -6.65
C ASP A 79 -5.96 -4.74 -8.04
N PRO A 80 -7.03 -5.54 -8.19
CA PRO A 80 -7.52 -5.93 -9.53
C PRO A 80 -7.95 -4.73 -10.37
N LEU A 81 -8.55 -3.71 -9.75
CA LEU A 81 -8.95 -2.46 -10.41
C LEU A 81 -7.73 -1.75 -11.01
N VAL A 82 -6.69 -1.53 -10.20
CA VAL A 82 -5.45 -0.88 -10.63
C VAL A 82 -4.79 -1.66 -11.77
N VAL A 83 -4.77 -2.99 -11.69
CA VAL A 83 -4.04 -3.81 -12.68
C VAL A 83 -4.78 -3.88 -14.01
N ARG A 84 -6.10 -4.10 -14.00
CA ARG A 84 -6.88 -4.35 -15.23
C ARG A 84 -7.51 -3.10 -15.84
N PHE A 85 -7.73 -2.06 -15.04
CA PHE A 85 -8.51 -0.88 -15.44
C PHE A 85 -7.71 0.44 -15.34
N SER A 86 -6.39 0.38 -15.21
CA SER A 86 -5.55 1.58 -15.41
C SER A 86 -5.37 1.88 -16.89
N GLY A 87 -5.63 3.12 -17.30
CA GLY A 87 -5.43 3.57 -18.70
C GLY A 87 -6.46 3.04 -19.70
N VAL A 88 -7.58 2.49 -19.24
CA VAL A 88 -8.72 2.09 -20.08
C VAL A 88 -9.66 3.28 -20.35
N PRO A 89 -10.58 3.20 -21.33
CA PRO A 89 -11.57 4.25 -21.58
C PRO A 89 -12.41 4.59 -20.34
N ASP A 90 -12.80 5.86 -20.21
CA ASP A 90 -13.47 6.39 -19.02
C ASP A 90 -14.75 5.61 -18.64
N ALA A 91 -15.58 5.23 -19.61
CA ALA A 91 -16.79 4.44 -19.36
C ALA A 91 -16.50 3.09 -18.67
N SER A 92 -15.49 2.36 -19.16
CA SER A 92 -15.07 1.08 -18.59
C SER A 92 -14.45 1.24 -17.21
N TRP A 93 -13.66 2.31 -17.02
CA TRP A 93 -13.09 2.65 -15.71
C TRP A 93 -14.19 2.98 -14.71
N ARG A 94 -15.16 3.84 -15.06
CA ARG A 94 -16.28 4.24 -14.18
C ARG A 94 -17.11 3.03 -13.73
N ALA A 95 -17.41 2.11 -14.65
CA ALA A 95 -18.13 0.88 -14.32
C ALA A 95 -17.33 -0.02 -13.36
N ALA A 96 -16.03 -0.20 -13.60
CA ALA A 96 -15.16 -0.99 -12.72
C ALA A 96 -15.01 -0.36 -11.33
N VAL A 97 -14.87 0.96 -11.25
CA VAL A 97 -14.79 1.70 -9.98
C VAL A 97 -16.07 1.53 -9.16
N ALA A 98 -17.25 1.60 -9.78
CA ALA A 98 -18.52 1.40 -9.08
C ALA A 98 -18.59 0.01 -8.41
N ARG A 99 -18.09 -1.03 -9.09
CA ARG A 99 -18.06 -2.41 -8.60
C ARG A 99 -16.97 -2.65 -7.55
N SER A 100 -15.78 -2.08 -7.76
CA SER A 100 -14.65 -2.18 -6.84
C SER A 100 -14.96 -1.46 -5.52
N THR A 101 -15.45 -0.23 -5.56
CA THR A 101 -15.88 0.53 -4.36
C THR A 101 -17.08 -0.13 -3.65
N GLY A 102 -18.02 -0.72 -4.41
CA GLY A 102 -19.09 -1.55 -3.87
C GLY A 102 -18.58 -2.80 -3.15
N THR A 103 -17.52 -3.43 -3.69
CA THR A 103 -16.85 -4.57 -3.05
C THR A 103 -16.13 -4.15 -1.77
N ALA A 104 -15.40 -3.03 -1.78
CA ALA A 104 -14.74 -2.49 -0.60
C ALA A 104 -15.74 -2.18 0.53
N LEU A 105 -16.89 -1.58 0.21
CA LEU A 105 -18.00 -1.37 1.15
C LEU A 105 -18.56 -2.69 1.69
N GLY A 106 -18.79 -3.68 0.82
CA GLY A 106 -19.30 -4.99 1.23
C GLY A 106 -18.34 -5.74 2.15
N VAL A 107 -17.04 -5.73 1.82
CA VAL A 107 -15.97 -6.30 2.65
C VAL A 107 -15.89 -5.56 3.99
N GLY A 108 -15.99 -4.23 3.97
CA GLY A 108 -16.02 -3.42 5.18
C GLY A 108 -17.24 -3.65 6.05
N ALA A 109 -18.41 -3.86 5.48
CA ALA A 109 -19.61 -4.21 6.21
C ALA A 109 -19.49 -5.62 6.84
N ALA A 110 -18.97 -6.60 6.08
CA ALA A 110 -18.80 -7.96 6.57
C ALA A 110 -17.76 -8.06 7.70
N LEU A 111 -16.56 -7.53 7.48
CA LEU A 111 -15.49 -7.52 8.48
C LEU A 111 -15.81 -6.55 9.63
N GLY A 112 -16.51 -5.45 9.33
CA GLY A 112 -17.04 -4.53 10.32
C GLY A 112 -18.04 -5.16 11.27
N THR A 113 -18.97 -5.96 10.74
CA THR A 113 -19.92 -6.74 11.55
C THR A 113 -19.18 -7.74 12.43
N ALA A 114 -18.17 -8.44 11.90
CA ALA A 114 -17.35 -9.35 12.70
C ALA A 114 -16.61 -8.62 13.84
N CYS A 115 -16.00 -7.46 13.57
CA CYS A 115 -15.36 -6.63 14.59
C CYS A 115 -16.37 -6.10 15.62
N LEU A 116 -17.58 -5.74 15.19
CA LEU A 116 -18.65 -5.26 16.07
C LEU A 116 -19.10 -6.38 17.03
N VAL A 117 -19.40 -7.56 16.50
CA VAL A 117 -19.80 -8.73 17.30
C VAL A 117 -18.69 -9.13 18.27
N ALA A 118 -17.44 -9.19 17.80
CA ALA A 118 -16.29 -9.45 18.67
C ALA A 118 -16.14 -8.38 19.75
N GLY A 119 -16.33 -7.11 19.42
CA GLY A 119 -16.29 -6.00 20.37
C GLY A 119 -17.36 -6.10 21.45
N LEU A 120 -18.59 -6.46 21.09
CA LEU A 120 -19.67 -6.68 22.07
C LEU A 120 -19.38 -7.88 22.98
N GLY A 121 -18.69 -8.92 22.49
CA GLY A 121 -18.34 -10.11 23.27
C GLY A 121 -17.09 -9.97 24.15
N LEU A 122 -16.11 -9.14 23.77
CA LEU A 122 -14.83 -9.01 24.49
C LEU A 122 -14.93 -8.21 25.79
N GLY A 123 -15.93 -7.33 25.93
CA GLY A 123 -16.11 -6.49 27.11
C GLY A 123 -14.90 -5.60 27.44
N GLY A 124 -14.89 -5.05 28.65
CA GLY A 124 -13.78 -4.22 29.16
C GLY A 124 -13.49 -2.98 28.29
N ARG A 125 -12.23 -2.54 28.27
CA ARG A 125 -11.79 -1.36 27.50
C ARG A 125 -11.63 -1.65 25.99
N VAL A 126 -11.46 -2.92 25.61
CA VAL A 126 -11.22 -3.35 24.22
C VAL A 126 -12.52 -3.44 23.43
N GLY A 127 -13.59 -3.93 24.06
CA GLY A 127 -14.88 -4.16 23.40
C GLY A 127 -15.45 -2.92 22.68
N PRO A 128 -15.61 -1.78 23.37
CA PRO A 128 -16.10 -0.55 22.74
C PRO A 128 -15.21 -0.03 21.60
N ALA A 129 -13.89 -0.23 21.67
CA ALA A 129 -12.97 0.18 20.61
C ALA A 129 -13.14 -0.67 19.33
N PHE A 130 -13.33 -1.98 19.48
CA PHE A 130 -13.60 -2.89 18.37
C PHE A 130 -15.01 -2.71 17.80
N ALA A 131 -16.00 -2.40 18.65
CA ALA A 131 -17.33 -2.01 18.22
C ALA A 131 -17.29 -0.73 17.37
N ALA A 132 -16.63 0.32 17.87
CA ALA A 132 -16.40 1.56 17.14
C ALA A 132 -15.69 1.32 15.80
N LEU A 133 -14.62 0.53 15.80
CA LEU A 133 -13.93 0.16 14.56
C LEU A 133 -14.87 -0.54 13.58
N GLY A 134 -15.65 -1.52 14.07
CA GLY A 134 -16.59 -2.28 13.26
C GLY A 134 -17.61 -1.40 12.53
N VAL A 135 -18.17 -0.41 13.23
CA VAL A 135 -19.12 0.55 12.63
C VAL A 135 -18.44 1.44 11.58
N MET A 136 -17.16 1.79 11.78
CA MET A 136 -16.42 2.70 10.90
C MET A 136 -15.73 2.03 9.70
N LEU A 137 -15.54 0.70 9.74
CA LEU A 137 -14.83 -0.05 8.70
C LEU A 137 -15.38 0.15 7.27
N PRO A 138 -16.70 0.17 7.02
CA PRO A 138 -17.24 0.45 5.68
C PRO A 138 -16.77 1.79 5.11
N GLY A 139 -16.81 2.85 5.93
CA GLY A 139 -16.41 4.20 5.52
C GLY A 139 -14.90 4.31 5.29
N LEU A 140 -14.10 3.74 6.19
CA LEU A 140 -12.65 3.67 6.06
C LEU A 140 -12.21 2.96 4.78
N LEU A 141 -12.80 1.80 4.48
CA LEU A 141 -12.45 1.05 3.26
C LEU A 141 -12.97 1.71 1.98
N LEU A 142 -14.11 2.41 2.05
CA LEU A 142 -14.60 3.21 0.94
C LEU A 142 -13.64 4.37 0.63
N GLN A 143 -13.13 5.06 1.66
CA GLN A 143 -12.16 6.14 1.50
C GLN A 143 -10.89 5.65 0.77
N ASP A 144 -10.31 4.53 1.22
CA ASP A 144 -9.13 3.95 0.56
C ASP A 144 -9.41 3.53 -0.89
N ALA A 145 -10.61 2.96 -1.15
CA ALA A 145 -11.01 2.58 -2.50
C ALA A 145 -11.11 3.78 -3.46
N TRP A 146 -11.58 4.94 -2.99
CA TRP A 146 -11.58 6.16 -3.79
C TRP A 146 -10.18 6.63 -4.14
N ARG A 147 -9.29 6.66 -3.15
CA ARG A 147 -7.89 7.06 -3.33
C ARG A 147 -7.21 6.21 -4.42
N PHE A 148 -7.32 4.89 -4.34
CA PHE A 148 -6.77 3.98 -5.35
C PHE A 148 -7.44 4.12 -6.72
N SER A 149 -8.76 4.35 -6.76
CA SER A 149 -9.48 4.59 -8.01
C SER A 149 -8.95 5.84 -8.73
N PHE A 150 -8.74 6.94 -8.00
CA PHE A 150 -8.18 8.17 -8.57
C PHE A 150 -6.73 7.99 -9.04
N PHE A 151 -5.91 7.21 -8.32
CA PHE A 151 -4.57 6.86 -8.79
C PHE A 151 -4.61 6.01 -10.07
N ALA A 152 -5.52 5.04 -10.18
CA ALA A 152 -5.71 4.25 -11.40
C ALA A 152 -6.12 5.11 -12.61
N ALA A 153 -6.90 6.18 -12.38
CA ALA A 153 -7.23 7.17 -13.40
C ALA A 153 -6.12 8.20 -13.69
N GLY A 154 -5.01 8.16 -12.95
CA GLY A 154 -3.95 9.18 -13.04
C GLY A 154 -4.36 10.56 -12.49
N ALA A 155 -5.44 10.63 -11.72
CA ALA A 155 -6.00 11.83 -11.13
C ALA A 155 -5.49 12.05 -9.69
N GLY A 156 -4.17 11.99 -9.48
CA GLY A 156 -3.54 12.09 -8.15
C GLY A 156 -3.93 13.34 -7.35
N ARG A 157 -4.25 14.46 -8.02
CA ARG A 157 -4.80 15.67 -7.37
C ARG A 157 -6.12 15.39 -6.65
N LYS A 158 -6.99 14.57 -7.22
CA LYS A 158 -8.28 14.20 -6.61
C LYS A 158 -8.06 13.38 -5.34
N ALA A 159 -7.16 12.40 -5.40
CA ALA A 159 -6.73 11.61 -4.23
C ALA A 159 -6.18 12.52 -3.11
N PHE A 160 -5.26 13.42 -3.43
CA PHE A 160 -4.69 14.36 -2.46
C PHE A 160 -5.77 15.23 -1.79
N VAL A 161 -6.69 15.81 -2.57
CA VAL A 161 -7.79 16.61 -2.01
C VAL A 161 -8.68 15.75 -1.09
N ASN A 162 -8.90 14.48 -1.43
CA ASN A 162 -9.66 13.57 -0.58
C ASN A 162 -8.95 13.34 0.78
N ASP A 163 -7.64 13.10 0.77
CA ASP A 163 -6.84 12.92 1.98
C ASP A 163 -6.76 14.23 2.81
N VAL A 164 -6.73 15.40 2.16
CA VAL A 164 -6.83 16.70 2.85
C VAL A 164 -8.19 16.89 3.51
N VAL A 165 -9.29 16.54 2.82
CA VAL A 165 -10.64 16.58 3.41
C VAL A 165 -10.73 15.68 4.63
N TRP A 166 -10.13 14.48 4.58
CA TRP A 166 -10.03 13.61 5.74
C TRP A 166 -9.29 14.29 6.89
N GLY A 167 -8.09 14.83 6.64
CA GLY A 167 -7.29 15.52 7.65
C GLY A 167 -8.01 16.73 8.27
N VAL A 168 -8.69 17.53 7.46
CA VAL A 168 -9.47 18.70 7.94
C VAL A 168 -10.68 18.26 8.76
N ALA A 169 -11.41 17.23 8.33
CA ALA A 169 -12.55 16.68 9.07
C ALA A 169 -12.11 16.01 10.38
N LEU A 170 -10.89 15.45 10.41
CA LEU A 170 -10.33 14.76 11.57
C LEU A 170 -10.08 15.69 12.76
N VAL A 171 -9.57 16.91 12.52
CA VAL A 171 -9.21 17.86 13.59
C VAL A 171 -10.37 18.17 14.56
N PRO A 172 -11.53 18.70 14.12
CA PRO A 172 -12.61 19.05 15.04
C PRO A 172 -13.19 17.81 15.73
N VAL A 173 -13.32 16.69 15.02
CA VAL A 173 -13.92 15.47 15.59
C VAL A 173 -12.98 14.84 16.62
N MET A 174 -11.66 14.97 16.45
CA MET A 174 -10.67 14.56 17.46
C MET A 174 -10.72 15.42 18.73
N VAL A 175 -10.91 16.73 18.59
CA VAL A 175 -11.10 17.62 19.76
C VAL A 175 -12.36 17.22 20.54
N VAL A 176 -13.46 16.95 19.82
CA VAL A 176 -14.71 16.45 20.44
C VAL A 176 -14.48 15.09 21.14
N ALA A 177 -13.74 14.18 20.51
CA ALA A 177 -13.43 12.88 21.11
C ALA A 177 -12.57 12.99 22.37
N ALA A 178 -11.69 13.98 22.47
CA ALA A 178 -10.88 14.22 23.65
C ALA A 178 -11.71 14.58 24.88
N HIS A 179 -12.84 15.29 24.70
CA HIS A 179 -13.77 15.57 25.80
C HIS A 179 -14.46 14.30 26.35
N ALA A 180 -14.68 13.30 25.49
CA ALA A 180 -15.25 12.02 25.92
C ALA A 180 -14.23 11.14 26.65
N GLY A 181 -12.92 11.34 26.46
CA GLY A 181 -11.87 10.65 27.19
C GLY A 181 -11.83 9.12 27.00
N THR A 182 -12.42 8.58 25.92
CA THR A 182 -12.49 7.13 25.68
C THR A 182 -11.87 6.73 24.34
N VAL A 183 -11.27 5.53 24.29
CA VAL A 183 -10.66 4.99 23.06
C VAL A 183 -11.70 4.87 21.93
N ALA A 184 -12.92 4.46 22.27
CA ALA A 184 -14.01 4.34 21.30
C ALA A 184 -14.33 5.68 20.62
N ALA A 185 -14.35 6.80 21.38
CA ALA A 185 -14.57 8.12 20.81
C ALA A 185 -13.47 8.52 19.81
N PHE A 186 -12.21 8.23 20.12
CA PHE A 186 -11.09 8.49 19.19
C PHE A 186 -11.17 7.60 17.93
N VAL A 187 -11.55 6.34 18.06
CA VAL A 187 -11.75 5.44 16.90
C VAL A 187 -12.93 5.91 16.04
N LEU A 188 -14.04 6.31 16.66
CA LEU A 188 -15.19 6.89 15.95
C LEU A 188 -14.82 8.22 15.28
N ALA A 189 -14.00 9.07 15.90
CA ALA A 189 -13.55 10.31 15.29
C ALA A 189 -12.68 10.08 14.06
N TRP A 190 -11.72 9.16 14.19
CA TRP A 190 -10.83 8.78 13.10
C TRP A 190 -11.58 8.12 11.93
N GLY A 191 -12.49 7.19 12.23
CA GLY A 191 -13.31 6.54 11.22
C GLY A 191 -14.40 7.43 10.63
N GLY A 192 -14.99 8.31 11.44
CA GLY A 192 -16.03 9.24 11.02
C GLY A 192 -15.49 10.28 10.04
N SER A 193 -14.31 10.84 10.33
CA SER A 193 -13.61 11.74 9.39
C SER A 193 -13.24 11.03 8.08
N ALA A 194 -12.85 9.76 8.12
CA ALA A 194 -12.62 8.96 6.90
C ALA A 194 -13.92 8.73 6.12
N THR A 195 -15.04 8.52 6.81
CA THR A 195 -16.37 8.37 6.20
C THR A 195 -16.80 9.65 5.50
N VAL A 196 -16.53 10.82 6.08
CA VAL A 196 -16.74 12.13 5.44
C VAL A 196 -15.92 12.25 4.15
N ALA A 197 -14.63 11.89 4.19
CA ALA A 197 -13.79 11.86 3.00
C ALA A 197 -14.27 10.84 1.95
N GLY A 198 -14.78 9.68 2.38
CA GLY A 198 -15.42 8.69 1.53
C GLY A 198 -16.68 9.21 0.83
N ALA A 199 -17.52 9.96 1.55
CA ALA A 199 -18.68 10.65 0.99
C ALA A 199 -18.29 11.78 0.03
N TYR A 200 -17.23 12.53 0.34
CA TYR A 200 -16.67 13.52 -0.57
C TYR A 200 -16.10 12.87 -1.85
N GLY A 201 -15.52 11.67 -1.76
CA GLY A 201 -15.06 10.88 -2.90
C GLY A 201 -16.19 10.54 -3.88
N TYR A 202 -17.41 10.32 -3.38
CA TYR A 202 -18.62 10.19 -4.21
C TYR A 202 -18.91 11.47 -4.99
N VAL A 203 -18.87 12.63 -4.33
CA VAL A 203 -19.08 13.94 -4.97
C VAL A 203 -18.00 14.22 -6.02
N GLN A 204 -16.74 13.85 -5.73
CA GLN A 204 -15.59 14.12 -6.59
C GLN A 204 -15.53 13.23 -7.85
N SER A 205 -16.12 12.03 -7.79
CA SER A 205 -16.16 11.06 -8.88
C SER A 205 -17.50 11.06 -9.65
N GLY A 206 -18.60 11.38 -8.97
CA GLY A 206 -19.96 11.21 -9.47
C GLY A 206 -20.33 9.74 -9.70
N ILE A 207 -19.66 8.79 -9.03
CA ILE A 207 -19.84 7.34 -9.23
C ILE A 207 -20.46 6.76 -7.96
N ARG A 208 -21.64 6.14 -8.06
CA ARG A 208 -22.24 5.44 -6.92
C ARG A 208 -21.61 4.05 -6.74
N PRO A 209 -21.15 3.68 -5.53
CA PRO A 209 -20.74 2.32 -5.23
C PRO A 209 -21.90 1.33 -5.46
N ARG A 210 -21.64 0.21 -6.13
CA ARG A 210 -22.64 -0.82 -6.44
C ARG A 210 -22.40 -2.08 -5.64
N LEU A 211 -22.97 -2.16 -4.44
CA LEU A 211 -22.85 -3.35 -3.57
C LEU A 211 -23.47 -4.60 -4.21
N ALA A 212 -24.56 -4.45 -4.98
CA ALA A 212 -25.22 -5.57 -5.65
C ALA A 212 -24.29 -6.30 -6.65
N GLU A 213 -23.33 -5.59 -7.25
CA GLU A 213 -22.39 -6.14 -8.22
C GLU A 213 -21.09 -6.65 -7.58
N ALA A 214 -20.92 -6.55 -6.25
CA ALA A 214 -19.72 -6.99 -5.54
C ALA A 214 -19.46 -8.50 -5.72
N ARG A 215 -20.53 -9.32 -5.68
CA ARG A 215 -20.40 -10.77 -5.92
C ARG A 215 -19.93 -11.09 -7.33
N GLY A 216 -20.41 -10.33 -8.32
CA GLY A 216 -19.95 -10.45 -9.71
C GLY A 216 -18.47 -10.07 -9.85
N TRP A 217 -18.06 -8.97 -9.20
CA TRP A 217 -16.68 -8.53 -9.18
C TRP A 217 -15.75 -9.58 -8.57
N LEU A 218 -16.09 -10.10 -7.39
CA LEU A 218 -15.30 -11.16 -6.73
C LEU A 218 -15.20 -12.44 -7.55
N ARG A 219 -16.23 -12.78 -8.34
CA ARG A 219 -16.20 -13.93 -9.24
C ARG A 219 -15.29 -13.69 -10.45
N GLU A 220 -15.42 -12.55 -11.12
CA GLU A 220 -14.61 -12.20 -12.29
C GLU A 220 -13.13 -11.96 -11.96
N GLN A 221 -12.85 -11.47 -10.76
CA GLN A 221 -11.50 -11.18 -10.29
C GLN A 221 -10.93 -12.31 -9.41
N ARG A 222 -11.58 -13.48 -9.31
CA ARG A 222 -11.19 -14.55 -8.38
C ARG A 222 -9.74 -15.04 -8.60
N ASP A 223 -9.28 -15.02 -9.85
CA ASP A 223 -7.93 -15.44 -10.24
C ASP A 223 -6.83 -14.52 -9.66
N LEU A 224 -7.10 -13.22 -9.60
CA LEU A 224 -6.19 -12.22 -9.02
C LEU A 224 -6.48 -11.96 -7.54
N GLY A 225 -7.75 -11.91 -7.15
CA GLY A 225 -8.19 -11.44 -5.84
C GLY A 225 -7.74 -12.33 -4.69
N TYR A 226 -7.85 -13.66 -4.83
CA TYR A 226 -7.32 -14.57 -3.80
C TYR A 226 -5.81 -14.45 -3.65
N ARG A 227 -5.08 -14.28 -4.76
CA ARG A 227 -3.63 -14.11 -4.74
C ARG A 227 -3.23 -12.82 -4.04
N TYR A 228 -3.80 -11.69 -4.44
CA TYR A 228 -3.49 -10.40 -3.81
C TYR A 228 -3.91 -10.38 -2.34
N LEU A 229 -5.03 -11.01 -1.98
CA LEU A 229 -5.42 -11.19 -0.58
C LEU A 229 -4.32 -11.89 0.20
N VAL A 230 -3.84 -13.05 -0.26
CA VAL A 230 -2.79 -13.78 0.49
C VAL A 230 -1.47 -13.02 0.48
N GLU A 231 -1.08 -12.42 -0.64
CA GLU A 231 0.15 -11.62 -0.73
C GLU A 231 0.11 -10.42 0.25
N ASN A 232 -0.99 -9.66 0.27
CA ASN A 232 -1.16 -8.49 1.11
C ASN A 232 -1.31 -8.83 2.60
N VAL A 233 -2.07 -9.88 2.93
CA VAL A 233 -2.22 -10.36 4.32
C VAL A 233 -0.89 -10.92 4.83
N SER A 234 -0.13 -11.64 4.00
CA SER A 234 1.18 -12.17 4.40
C SER A 234 2.18 -11.03 4.66
N LEU A 235 2.24 -10.04 3.77
CA LEU A 235 3.12 -8.89 3.93
C LEU A 235 2.75 -8.05 5.15
N SER A 236 1.46 -7.78 5.32
CA SER A 236 0.95 -6.98 6.44
C SER A 236 1.11 -7.73 7.76
N GLY A 237 0.76 -9.01 7.79
CA GLY A 237 0.96 -9.88 8.94
C GLY A 237 2.44 -9.92 9.35
N ALA A 238 3.35 -10.06 8.40
CA ALA A 238 4.79 -10.02 8.67
C ALA A 238 5.26 -8.67 9.24
N SER A 239 4.80 -7.56 8.66
CA SER A 239 5.11 -6.22 9.16
C SER A 239 4.62 -6.00 10.59
N GLN A 240 3.38 -6.44 10.88
CA GLN A 240 2.79 -6.30 12.21
C GLN A 240 3.44 -7.23 13.24
N LEU A 241 3.71 -8.49 12.89
CA LEU A 241 4.45 -9.43 13.74
C LEU A 241 5.82 -8.88 14.10
N ARG A 242 6.53 -8.28 13.14
CA ARG A 242 7.81 -7.60 13.41
C ARG A 242 7.61 -6.43 14.36
N ALA A 243 6.65 -5.55 14.10
CA ALA A 243 6.42 -4.37 14.94
C ALA A 243 6.08 -4.77 16.39
N TYR A 244 5.21 -5.76 16.58
CA TYR A 244 4.86 -6.27 17.91
C TYR A 244 5.99 -6.99 18.59
N GLY A 245 6.69 -7.88 17.89
CA GLY A 245 7.84 -8.58 18.47
C GLY A 245 8.97 -7.60 18.82
N LEU A 246 9.18 -6.54 18.03
CA LEU A 246 10.14 -5.48 18.38
C LEU A 246 9.71 -4.71 19.63
N GLY A 247 8.41 -4.40 19.73
CA GLY A 247 7.82 -3.79 20.92
C GLY A 247 7.97 -4.67 22.18
N ALA A 248 7.88 -5.99 22.03
CA ALA A 248 8.03 -6.94 23.13
C ALA A 248 9.50 -7.20 23.52
N ILE A 249 10.41 -7.30 22.55
CA ILE A 249 11.83 -7.63 22.79
C ILE A 249 12.60 -6.41 23.31
N ILE A 250 12.37 -5.24 22.71
CA ILE A 250 13.19 -4.04 22.94
C ILE A 250 12.39 -2.92 23.61
N GLY A 251 11.11 -2.80 23.27
CA GLY A 251 10.22 -1.76 23.78
C GLY A 251 9.64 -0.85 22.69
N VAL A 252 8.63 -0.08 23.07
CA VAL A 252 7.84 0.77 22.15
C VAL A 252 8.69 1.86 21.50
N ALA A 253 9.74 2.34 22.16
CA ALA A 253 10.68 3.31 21.59
C ALA A 253 11.38 2.78 20.33
N ALA A 254 11.70 1.49 20.28
CA ALA A 254 12.31 0.85 19.11
C ALA A 254 11.36 0.82 17.90
N VAL A 255 10.07 0.54 18.15
CA VAL A 255 9.02 0.60 17.13
C VAL A 255 8.89 2.02 16.57
N GLY A 256 8.91 3.03 17.45
CA GLY A 256 8.92 4.44 17.07
C GLY A 256 10.13 4.83 16.23
N ALA A 257 11.33 4.37 16.59
CA ALA A 257 12.55 4.64 15.83
C ALA A 257 12.51 4.03 14.42
N VAL A 258 12.08 2.76 14.30
CA VAL A 258 11.89 2.10 13.00
C VAL A 258 10.87 2.84 12.15
N ARG A 259 9.73 3.22 12.74
CA ARG A 259 8.68 3.95 12.04
C ARG A 259 9.12 5.34 11.60
N GLY A 260 9.89 6.05 12.42
CA GLY A 260 10.48 7.34 12.08
C GLY A 260 11.46 7.23 10.90
N ALA A 261 12.26 6.17 10.88
CA ALA A 261 13.17 5.92 9.77
C ALA A 261 12.45 5.45 8.48
N GLU A 262 11.34 4.71 8.59
CA GLU A 262 10.44 4.43 7.44
C GLU A 262 9.82 5.72 6.87
N LEU A 263 9.49 6.70 7.71
CA LEU A 263 8.93 7.98 7.27
C LEU A 263 9.92 8.76 6.39
N LEU A 264 11.23 8.68 6.67
CA LEU A 264 12.28 9.26 5.82
C LEU A 264 12.33 8.62 4.43
N MET A 265 11.94 7.35 4.31
CA MET A 265 11.79 6.67 3.02
C MET A 265 10.46 6.94 2.34
N GLY A 266 9.50 7.57 3.04
CA GLY A 266 8.16 7.89 2.55
C GLY A 266 8.16 8.52 1.15
N PRO A 267 9.01 9.53 0.85
CA PRO A 267 9.08 10.11 -0.47
C PRO A 267 9.46 9.13 -1.57
N PHE A 268 10.43 8.27 -1.31
CA PHE A 268 10.83 7.24 -2.25
C PHE A 268 9.75 6.16 -2.40
N LEU A 269 9.09 5.75 -1.31
CA LEU A 269 7.98 4.81 -1.34
C LEU A 269 6.78 5.35 -2.16
N ALA A 270 6.50 6.65 -2.10
CA ALA A 270 5.48 7.29 -2.94
C ALA A 270 5.82 7.20 -4.43
N VAL A 271 7.09 7.39 -4.80
CA VAL A 271 7.58 7.19 -6.17
C VAL A 271 7.40 5.73 -6.60
N LEU A 272 7.71 4.77 -5.73
CA LEU A 272 7.48 3.35 -6.00
C LEU A 272 6.00 3.02 -6.22
N MET A 273 5.10 3.62 -5.44
CA MET A 273 3.65 3.46 -5.66
C MET A 273 3.20 4.02 -7.00
N GLY A 274 3.73 5.17 -7.44
CA GLY A 274 3.43 5.72 -8.76
C GLY A 274 3.92 4.82 -9.90
N LEU A 275 5.13 4.25 -9.74
CA LEU A 275 5.72 3.31 -10.71
C LEU A 275 4.94 1.99 -10.77
N SER A 276 4.44 1.48 -9.65
CA SER A 276 3.77 0.17 -9.58
C SER A 276 2.49 0.11 -10.42
N LEU A 277 1.79 1.25 -10.58
CA LEU A 277 0.60 1.39 -11.44
C LEU A 277 0.86 1.07 -12.91
N VAL A 278 2.07 1.38 -13.40
CA VAL A 278 2.45 1.25 -14.81
C VAL A 278 3.31 0.01 -15.05
N THR A 279 4.02 -0.43 -14.02
CA THR A 279 4.99 -1.52 -14.04
C THR A 279 4.41 -2.84 -14.54
N VAL A 280 3.27 -3.28 -13.99
CA VAL A 280 2.68 -4.59 -14.35
C VAL A 280 2.06 -4.57 -15.77
N PRO A 281 1.28 -3.54 -16.16
CA PRO A 281 0.79 -3.42 -17.54
C PRO A 281 1.91 -3.32 -18.59
N GLU A 282 2.98 -2.55 -18.33
CA GLU A 282 4.12 -2.45 -19.26
C GLU A 282 4.93 -3.74 -19.31
N ALA A 283 5.13 -4.44 -18.18
CA ALA A 283 5.72 -5.77 -18.18
C ALA A 283 4.91 -6.75 -19.05
N ALA A 284 3.57 -6.72 -18.96
CA ALA A 284 2.70 -7.52 -19.81
C ALA A 284 2.76 -7.11 -21.28
N ARG A 285 2.89 -5.81 -21.58
CA ARG A 285 3.07 -5.30 -22.95
C ARG A 285 4.40 -5.76 -23.55
N VAL A 286 5.51 -5.62 -22.81
CA VAL A 286 6.84 -6.09 -23.21
C VAL A 286 6.81 -7.60 -23.43
N LEU A 287 6.13 -8.35 -22.56
CA LEU A 287 5.96 -9.80 -22.73
C LEU A 287 5.25 -10.15 -24.04
N ARG A 288 4.19 -9.41 -24.44
CA ARG A 288 3.48 -9.65 -25.70
C ARG A 288 4.29 -9.27 -26.94
N GLN A 289 5.03 -8.16 -26.88
CA GLN A 289 5.75 -7.62 -28.05
C GLN A 289 7.14 -8.23 -28.23
N ALA A 290 7.87 -8.45 -27.14
CA ALA A 290 9.23 -8.93 -27.13
C ALA A 290 9.51 -9.77 -25.87
N PRO A 291 9.02 -11.03 -25.82
CA PRO A 291 9.16 -11.90 -24.65
C PRO A 291 10.59 -12.03 -24.12
N HIS A 292 11.58 -12.05 -25.02
CA HIS A 292 13.00 -12.13 -24.69
C HIS A 292 13.52 -10.90 -23.91
N ARG A 293 12.86 -9.74 -24.05
CA ARG A 293 13.23 -8.49 -23.34
C ARG A 293 12.62 -8.37 -21.96
N LEU A 294 11.67 -9.24 -21.58
CA LEU A 294 11.00 -9.16 -20.28
C LEU A 294 12.01 -9.22 -19.11
N GLY A 295 13.02 -10.10 -19.20
CA GLY A 295 14.07 -10.20 -18.18
C GLY A 295 14.89 -8.91 -18.04
N ALA A 296 15.28 -8.31 -19.16
CA ALA A 296 16.02 -7.04 -19.18
C ALA A 296 15.16 -5.87 -18.67
N PHE A 297 13.87 -5.83 -19.04
CA PHE A 297 12.92 -4.84 -18.53
C PHE A 297 12.77 -4.95 -17.01
N CYS A 298 12.57 -6.15 -16.48
CA CYS A 298 12.47 -6.38 -15.03
C CYS A 298 13.77 -5.98 -14.31
N LEU A 299 14.93 -6.15 -14.95
CA LEU A 299 16.24 -5.84 -14.37
C LEU A 299 16.48 -4.33 -14.35
N LEU A 300 16.15 -3.64 -15.44
CA LEU A 300 16.21 -2.18 -15.51
C LEU A 300 15.24 -1.54 -14.52
N LEU A 301 14.04 -2.09 -14.40
CA LEU A 301 13.04 -1.61 -13.45
C LEU A 301 13.50 -1.83 -12.00
N GLY A 302 13.81 -3.07 -11.63
CA GLY A 302 14.21 -3.39 -10.25
C GLY A 302 15.56 -2.78 -9.87
N GLY A 303 16.52 -2.78 -10.80
CA GLY A 303 17.81 -2.13 -10.64
C GLY A 303 17.70 -0.61 -10.55
N GLY A 304 16.82 0.01 -11.34
CA GLY A 304 16.49 1.43 -11.24
C GLY A 304 15.84 1.79 -9.91
N GLN A 305 14.93 0.94 -9.40
CA GLN A 305 14.33 1.11 -8.07
C GLN A 305 15.39 0.98 -6.96
N ALA A 306 16.30 0.00 -7.05
CA ALA A 306 17.37 -0.14 -6.06
C ALA A 306 18.38 1.01 -6.11
N ALA A 307 18.83 1.41 -7.30
CA ALA A 307 19.71 2.55 -7.46
C ALA A 307 19.04 3.83 -6.95
N GLY A 308 17.77 4.05 -7.25
CA GLY A 308 16.99 5.17 -6.71
C GLY A 308 16.90 5.15 -5.19
N ALA A 309 16.68 3.98 -4.60
CA ALA A 309 16.64 3.82 -3.14
C ALA A 309 18.00 4.15 -2.51
N LEU A 310 19.10 3.64 -3.07
CA LEU A 310 20.46 3.91 -2.61
C LEU A 310 20.85 5.39 -2.76
N LEU A 311 20.47 6.03 -3.87
CA LEU A 311 20.69 7.46 -4.08
C LEU A 311 19.89 8.30 -3.08
N TRP A 312 18.63 7.94 -2.82
CA TRP A 312 17.80 8.60 -1.82
C TRP A 312 18.37 8.43 -0.41
N GLY A 313 18.74 7.20 -0.03
CA GLY A 313 19.37 6.92 1.25
C GLY A 313 20.72 7.63 1.41
N GLY A 314 21.52 7.70 0.35
CA GLY A 314 22.76 8.48 0.32
C GLY A 314 22.50 9.98 0.54
N ALA A 315 21.48 10.54 -0.11
CA ALA A 315 21.06 11.92 0.12
C ALA A 315 20.60 12.17 1.57
N LEU A 316 19.91 11.21 2.18
CA LEU A 316 19.51 11.29 3.60
C LEU A 316 20.72 11.24 4.55
N LEU A 317 21.77 10.49 4.22
CA LEU A 317 23.01 10.45 5.02
C LEU A 317 23.82 11.75 4.92
N LEU A 318 23.75 12.43 3.78
CA LEU A 318 24.38 13.72 3.56
C LEU A 318 23.56 14.89 4.15
N MET A 319 22.32 14.64 4.57
CA MET A 319 21.45 15.67 5.13
C MET A 319 21.96 16.12 6.51
N PRO A 320 22.12 17.43 6.75
CA PRO A 320 22.53 17.94 8.06
C PRO A 320 21.56 17.53 9.17
N GLY A 321 22.09 17.11 10.31
CA GLY A 321 21.29 16.64 11.46
C GLY A 321 20.23 17.64 11.93
N ARG A 322 20.47 18.95 11.76
CA ARG A 322 19.52 20.02 12.08
C ARG A 322 18.17 19.89 11.35
N PHE A 323 18.18 19.47 10.09
CA PHE A 323 16.92 19.25 9.35
C PHE A 323 16.21 17.99 9.84
N GLY A 324 16.97 16.96 10.18
CA GLY A 324 16.43 15.72 10.74
C GLY A 324 15.80 15.91 12.12
N GLU A 325 16.45 16.67 13.01
CA GLU A 325 15.91 17.05 14.33
C GLU A 325 14.67 17.94 14.21
N LEU A 326 14.61 18.81 13.20
CA LEU A 326 13.44 19.65 12.95
C LEU A 326 12.24 18.83 12.46
N VAL A 327 12.46 17.73 11.74
CA VAL A 327 11.40 16.86 11.20
C VAL A 327 10.98 15.76 12.18
N LEU A 328 11.94 15.10 12.85
CA LEU A 328 11.71 13.93 13.70
C LEU A 328 11.88 14.20 15.21
N GLY A 329 12.33 15.40 15.59
CA GLY A 329 12.54 15.77 16.99
C GLY A 329 13.54 14.83 17.69
N GLY A 330 13.23 14.47 18.93
CA GLY A 330 14.06 13.55 19.73
C GLY A 330 14.19 12.13 19.17
N VAL A 331 13.38 11.74 18.18
CA VAL A 331 13.47 10.43 17.52
C VAL A 331 14.59 10.40 16.47
N TRP A 332 15.09 11.57 16.04
CA TRP A 332 16.12 11.68 14.99
C TRP A 332 17.37 10.85 15.28
N HIS A 333 17.91 10.91 16.50
CA HIS A 333 19.15 10.19 16.83
C HIS A 333 18.99 8.67 16.70
N SER A 334 17.86 8.12 17.15
CA SER A 334 17.59 6.68 17.01
C SER A 334 17.23 6.30 15.57
N ALA A 335 16.55 7.17 14.82
CA ALA A 335 16.18 6.93 13.44
C ALA A 335 17.38 7.03 12.48
N SER A 336 18.32 7.94 12.74
CA SER A 336 19.49 8.17 11.88
C SER A 336 20.42 6.95 11.81
N GLN A 337 20.56 6.22 12.92
CA GLN A 337 21.28 4.94 12.98
C GLN A 337 20.66 3.85 12.08
N LEU A 338 19.38 3.98 11.73
CA LEU A 338 18.63 3.01 10.94
C LEU A 338 18.55 3.36 9.45
N ILE A 339 19.03 4.55 9.05
CA ILE A 339 18.96 5.01 7.64
C ILE A 339 19.67 4.03 6.72
N VAL A 340 20.88 3.60 7.07
CA VAL A 340 21.67 2.66 6.25
C VAL A 340 20.94 1.30 6.11
N PRO A 341 20.58 0.60 7.20
CA PRO A 341 19.84 -0.68 7.09
C PRO A 341 18.53 -0.58 6.30
N ILE A 342 17.73 0.46 6.55
CA ILE A 342 16.44 0.63 5.87
C ILE A 342 16.65 0.94 4.38
N THR A 343 17.66 1.73 4.04
CA THR A 343 18.01 2.00 2.64
C THR A 343 18.33 0.70 1.90
N PHE A 344 19.16 -0.17 2.49
CA PHE A 344 19.46 -1.49 1.92
C PHE A 344 18.22 -2.37 1.84
N SER A 345 17.33 -2.30 2.83
CA SER A 345 16.08 -3.06 2.81
C SER A 345 15.16 -2.63 1.67
N VAL A 346 14.99 -1.33 1.48
CA VAL A 346 14.17 -0.78 0.39
C VAL A 346 14.82 -1.05 -0.96
N ALA A 347 16.15 -0.99 -1.06
CA ALA A 347 16.86 -1.35 -2.29
C ALA A 347 16.67 -2.85 -2.63
N GLY A 348 16.80 -3.74 -1.65
CA GLY A 348 16.53 -5.16 -1.81
C GLY A 348 15.08 -5.44 -2.24
N ALA A 349 14.11 -4.78 -1.59
CA ALA A 349 12.70 -4.85 -1.96
C ALA A 349 12.47 -4.35 -3.40
N GLY A 350 13.11 -3.24 -3.81
CA GLY A 350 13.06 -2.68 -5.16
C GLY A 350 13.57 -3.64 -6.24
N LEU A 351 14.67 -4.34 -5.98
CA LEU A 351 15.14 -5.42 -6.87
C LEU A 351 14.09 -6.53 -6.99
N GLY A 352 13.43 -6.87 -5.88
CA GLY A 352 12.42 -7.92 -5.83
C GLY A 352 11.14 -7.54 -6.55
N THR A 353 10.71 -6.27 -6.48
CA THR A 353 9.51 -5.77 -7.16
C THR A 353 9.62 -5.86 -8.67
N GLY A 354 10.80 -5.64 -9.24
CA GLY A 354 11.05 -5.84 -10.67
C GLY A 354 10.80 -7.29 -11.11
N ALA A 355 11.34 -8.26 -10.36
CA ALA A 355 11.12 -9.68 -10.63
C ALA A 355 9.66 -10.12 -10.39
N ALA A 356 9.03 -9.58 -9.35
CA ALA A 356 7.61 -9.81 -9.05
C ALA A 356 6.70 -9.31 -10.18
N ALA A 357 7.01 -8.15 -10.77
CA ALA A 357 6.28 -7.62 -11.93
C ALA A 357 6.34 -8.57 -13.13
N GLY A 358 7.52 -9.14 -13.42
CA GLY A 358 7.68 -10.14 -14.48
C GLY A 358 6.90 -11.43 -14.22
N LEU A 359 6.96 -11.98 -12.99
CA LEU A 359 6.19 -13.16 -12.61
C LEU A 359 4.67 -12.91 -12.63
N ARG A 360 4.24 -11.69 -12.27
CA ARG A 360 2.85 -11.24 -12.40
C ARG A 360 2.42 -11.17 -13.87
N ALA A 361 3.24 -10.58 -14.74
CA ALA A 361 2.98 -10.50 -16.18
C ALA A 361 2.91 -11.89 -16.84
N LEU A 362 3.73 -12.85 -16.40
CA LEU A 362 3.72 -14.23 -16.89
C LEU A 362 2.52 -15.06 -16.39
N GLY A 363 1.66 -14.51 -15.53
CA GLY A 363 0.55 -15.28 -14.93
C GLY A 363 1.00 -16.38 -13.97
N ALA A 364 2.28 -16.40 -13.56
CA ALA A 364 2.87 -17.45 -12.71
C ALA A 364 2.51 -17.27 -11.22
N ALA A 365 1.20 -17.27 -10.93
CA ALA A 365 0.63 -16.94 -9.63
C ALA A 365 1.16 -17.80 -8.48
N ARG A 366 1.28 -19.12 -8.68
CA ARG A 366 1.79 -20.04 -7.64
C ARG A 366 3.24 -19.74 -7.25
N ARG A 367 4.08 -19.33 -8.22
CA ARG A 367 5.49 -19.00 -7.96
C ARG A 367 5.61 -17.68 -7.19
N SER A 368 4.83 -16.67 -7.59
CA SER A 368 4.74 -15.40 -6.87
C SER A 368 4.33 -15.59 -5.42
N LEU A 369 3.30 -16.40 -5.18
CA LEU A 369 2.81 -16.68 -3.85
C LEU A 369 3.89 -17.35 -2.97
N ARG A 370 4.60 -18.35 -3.50
CA ARG A 370 5.71 -19.01 -2.80
C ARG A 370 6.84 -18.04 -2.46
N CYS A 371 7.20 -17.16 -3.39
CA CYS A 371 8.21 -16.13 -3.13
C CYS A 371 7.76 -15.17 -2.04
N GLN A 372 6.49 -14.75 -2.07
CA GLN A 372 5.94 -13.83 -1.09
C GLN A 372 5.90 -14.44 0.31
N LEU A 373 5.47 -15.70 0.45
CA LEU A 373 5.45 -16.39 1.73
C LEU A 373 6.87 -16.55 2.29
N PHE A 374 7.83 -16.95 1.44
CA PHE A 374 9.23 -17.06 1.84
C PHE A 374 9.79 -15.70 2.28
N ALA A 375 9.60 -14.65 1.48
CA ALA A 375 10.07 -13.30 1.80
C ALA A 375 9.43 -12.77 3.10
N SER A 376 8.14 -13.04 3.33
CA SER A 376 7.43 -12.64 4.55
C SER A 376 7.98 -13.38 5.78
N ALA A 377 8.25 -14.68 5.66
CA ALA A 377 8.86 -15.47 6.72
C ALA A 377 10.29 -14.99 7.05
N CYS A 378 11.12 -14.76 6.02
CA CYS A 378 12.45 -14.18 6.20
C CYS A 378 12.38 -12.79 6.83
N TYR A 379 11.41 -11.95 6.46
CA TYR A 379 11.24 -10.61 7.00
C TYR A 379 10.96 -10.65 8.51
N VAL A 380 10.05 -11.51 8.96
CA VAL A 380 9.76 -11.70 10.40
C VAL A 380 10.94 -12.33 11.11
N GLY A 381 11.48 -13.44 10.58
CA GLY A 381 12.59 -14.17 11.19
C GLY A 381 13.85 -13.32 11.33
N GLY A 382 14.23 -12.62 10.26
CA GLY A 382 15.36 -11.69 10.28
C GLY A 382 15.10 -10.49 11.17
N GLY A 383 13.89 -9.91 11.13
CA GLY A 383 13.53 -8.76 11.94
C GLY A 383 13.50 -9.05 13.45
N LEU A 384 12.97 -10.21 13.86
CA LEU A 384 12.88 -10.61 15.27
C LEU A 384 14.18 -11.26 15.76
N GLY A 385 14.82 -12.11 14.95
CA GLY A 385 16.12 -12.69 15.28
C GLY A 385 17.21 -11.62 15.40
N GLY A 386 17.21 -10.64 14.50
CA GLY A 386 18.08 -9.47 14.58
C GLY A 386 17.78 -8.59 15.80
N ALA A 387 16.49 -8.42 16.15
CA ALA A 387 16.09 -7.70 17.35
C ALA A 387 16.66 -8.34 18.63
N ALA A 388 16.59 -9.66 18.72
CA ALA A 388 17.13 -10.41 19.85
C ALA A 388 18.67 -10.35 19.94
N ALA A 389 19.35 -10.30 18.79
CA ALA A 389 20.82 -10.32 18.75
C ALA A 389 21.47 -8.94 19.02
N ALA A 390 20.94 -7.87 18.45
CA ALA A 390 21.57 -6.55 18.50
C ALA A 390 20.57 -5.38 18.57
N GLY A 391 19.41 -5.61 19.18
CA GLY A 391 18.39 -4.59 19.39
C GLY A 391 17.85 -4.00 18.09
N THR A 392 17.50 -2.70 18.10
CA THR A 392 16.76 -2.07 17.00
C THR A 392 17.55 -2.07 15.70
N VAL A 393 18.86 -1.83 15.80
CA VAL A 393 19.80 -1.86 14.67
C VAL A 393 19.92 -3.28 14.11
N GLY A 394 20.02 -4.29 14.99
CA GLY A 394 20.00 -5.69 14.60
C GLY A 394 18.73 -6.08 13.84
N SER A 395 17.55 -5.64 14.30
CA SER A 395 16.29 -5.85 13.58
C SER A 395 16.31 -5.26 12.17
N ALA A 396 16.85 -4.05 12.03
CA ALA A 396 16.88 -3.36 10.76
C ALA A 396 17.84 -4.03 9.76
N TRP A 397 19.02 -4.48 10.22
CA TRP A 397 19.94 -5.27 9.40
C TRP A 397 19.41 -6.66 9.05
N GLY A 398 18.74 -7.32 10.00
CA GLY A 398 18.10 -8.61 9.76
C GLY A 398 17.01 -8.52 8.69
N VAL A 399 16.24 -7.43 8.67
CA VAL A 399 15.29 -7.16 7.59
C VAL A 399 15.97 -6.79 6.28
N ALA A 400 17.04 -5.99 6.30
CA ALA A 400 17.81 -5.70 5.09
C ALA A 400 18.30 -6.98 4.41
N ALA A 401 18.94 -7.87 5.17
CA ALA A 401 19.36 -9.18 4.70
C ALA A 401 18.17 -10.00 4.17
N ALA A 402 17.07 -10.08 4.92
CA ALA A 402 15.87 -10.81 4.51
C ALA A 402 15.29 -10.32 3.18
N THR A 403 15.22 -9.01 2.96
CA THR A 403 14.71 -8.44 1.71
C THR A 403 15.64 -8.68 0.52
N ILE A 404 16.96 -8.65 0.72
CA ILE A 404 17.94 -8.98 -0.32
C ILE A 404 17.88 -10.47 -0.67
N SER A 405 17.86 -11.35 0.33
CA SER A 405 17.71 -12.80 0.13
C SER A 405 16.37 -13.14 -0.53
N GLY A 406 15.28 -12.51 -0.10
CA GLY A 406 13.96 -12.65 -0.72
C GLY A 406 13.97 -12.22 -2.18
N SER A 407 14.63 -11.10 -2.51
CA SER A 407 14.82 -10.64 -3.87
C SER A 407 15.57 -11.65 -4.75
N ALA A 408 16.62 -12.28 -4.22
CA ALA A 408 17.32 -13.36 -4.94
C ALA A 408 16.37 -14.51 -5.30
N VAL A 409 15.48 -14.92 -4.38
CA VAL A 409 14.47 -15.96 -4.65
C VAL A 409 13.48 -15.53 -5.73
N TRP A 410 13.00 -14.28 -5.70
CA TRP A 410 12.16 -13.73 -6.76
C TRP A 410 12.83 -13.81 -8.14
N TRP A 411 14.11 -13.46 -8.22
CA TRP A 411 14.90 -13.51 -9.45
C TRP A 411 15.14 -14.94 -9.95
N LEU A 412 15.42 -15.88 -9.04
CA LEU A 412 15.56 -17.30 -9.39
C LEU A 412 14.26 -17.86 -9.98
N GLN A 413 13.12 -17.53 -9.37
CA GLN A 413 11.81 -18.00 -9.82
C GLN A 413 11.39 -17.38 -11.15
N LEU A 414 11.72 -16.10 -11.38
CA LEU A 414 11.53 -15.47 -12.69
C LEU A 414 12.38 -16.14 -13.77
N ARG A 415 13.67 -16.40 -13.50
CA ARG A 415 14.56 -17.10 -14.44
C ARG A 415 14.05 -18.50 -14.79
N SER A 416 13.58 -19.25 -13.79
CA SER A 416 12.98 -20.57 -14.01
C SER A 416 11.70 -20.47 -14.85
N ALA A 417 10.82 -19.49 -14.57
CA ALA A 417 9.58 -19.31 -15.32
C ALA A 417 9.83 -18.91 -16.79
N LEU A 418 10.84 -18.07 -17.03
CA LEU A 418 11.25 -17.70 -18.39
C LEU A 418 11.83 -18.89 -19.15
N ARG A 419 12.60 -19.78 -18.49
CA ARG A 419 13.17 -20.99 -19.11
C ARG A 419 12.10 -22.01 -19.51
N GLU A 420 11.09 -22.21 -18.67
CA GLU A 420 9.98 -23.14 -18.97
C GLU A 420 9.15 -22.67 -20.17
N ARG A 421 8.87 -21.37 -20.29
CA ARG A 421 8.17 -20.83 -21.46
C ARG A 421 8.95 -20.97 -22.77
N HIS A 422 10.29 -20.96 -22.70
CA HIS A 422 11.12 -21.23 -23.88
C HIS A 422 11.07 -22.71 -24.30
N ARG A 423 10.73 -23.63 -23.38
CA ARG A 423 10.60 -25.06 -23.67
C ARG A 423 9.21 -25.45 -24.16
N ASP A 424 8.16 -24.85 -23.59
CA ASP A 424 6.76 -25.06 -24.00
C ASP A 424 6.09 -23.72 -24.37
N PRO A 425 6.17 -23.28 -25.64
CA PRO A 425 5.37 -22.17 -26.12
C PRO A 425 3.90 -22.61 -26.18
N ILE A 426 3.12 -22.28 -25.16
CA ILE A 426 1.66 -22.47 -25.19
C ILE A 426 1.10 -21.77 -26.45
N PRO A 427 0.34 -22.47 -27.32
CA PRO A 427 -0.19 -21.86 -28.53
C PRO A 427 -1.11 -20.70 -28.16
N GLU A 428 -0.80 -19.50 -28.67
CA GLU A 428 -1.70 -18.35 -28.58
C GLU A 428 -3.02 -18.72 -29.24
N VAL A 429 -4.10 -18.69 -28.46
CA VAL A 429 -5.46 -18.75 -28.99
C VAL A 429 -5.62 -17.53 -29.89
N ARG A 430 -5.50 -17.73 -31.20
CA ARG A 430 -5.86 -16.74 -32.22
C ARG A 430 -7.34 -16.43 -32.03
N THR A 431 -7.62 -15.25 -31.50
CA THR A 431 -8.94 -14.64 -31.69
C THR A 431 -9.01 -14.23 -33.16
N SER A 432 -9.90 -14.92 -33.89
CA SER A 432 -10.23 -14.62 -35.28
C SER A 432 -11.15 -13.41 -35.33
#